data_AF-K1JPH5-F1
#
_entry.id   AF-K1JPH5-F1
#
_cell.length_a   1.000
_cell.length_b   1.000
_cell.length_c   1.000
_cell.angle_alpha   90.00
_cell.angle_beta   90.00
_cell.angle_gamma   90.00
#
_symmetry.space_group_name_H-M   'P 1'
#
loop_
_entity.id
_entity.type
_entity.pdbx_description
1 polymer ?
#
loop_
_entity_poly.entity_id
_entity_poly.type
_entity_poly.pdbx_seq_one_letter_code
_entity_poly.pdbx_strand_id
1 'polypeptide(L)'
;MSQQDHHSPKRGLFAGRRVTVVQPERLSLEQLVGQQSVLCYQDAGVLTAQQLNLLQRVLPRTRLEGLLASVWLQRRLEVAMAVSRQDMQRILRSAANAEEGSWVEQLGDVINLAERPLLWHWVLYPLHRWWVCHQEPLHSGWTTELAQLQIMRRQLNAQAVFWQTVVDVQSGIESKIDAQLAQLTRREQELLQLQAECETRLHLAWPAWYARHTTEGELQTLMPVPLELEKFWHLLEALPVQSTAAEPLHAWLAERGLALSQDRFYWLPQAR
;
A
#
# COMPACT_ATOMS: atom_id res chain seq x y z
N MET A 1 -38.92 -14.21 -21.44
CA MET A 1 -37.86 -14.28 -22.46
C MET A 1 -36.54 -14.25 -21.71
N SER A 2 -35.83 -15.38 -21.66
CA SER A 2 -34.60 -15.53 -20.88
C SER A 2 -33.41 -15.43 -21.83
N GLN A 3 -32.63 -14.35 -21.74
CA GLN A 3 -31.32 -14.28 -22.37
C GLN A 3 -30.30 -14.81 -21.35
N GLN A 4 -29.81 -16.02 -21.58
CA GLN A 4 -28.59 -16.51 -20.96
C GLN A 4 -27.43 -16.18 -21.90
N ASP A 5 -26.67 -15.14 -21.55
CA ASP A 5 -25.39 -14.85 -22.18
C ASP A 5 -24.38 -15.93 -21.81
N HIS A 6 -24.15 -16.85 -22.75
CA HIS A 6 -23.05 -17.80 -22.68
C HIS A 6 -21.72 -17.09 -22.98
N HIS A 7 -21.02 -16.62 -21.94
CA HIS A 7 -19.58 -16.40 -22.01
C HIS A 7 -18.83 -17.74 -22.02
N SER A 8 -18.96 -18.50 -23.11
CA SER A 8 -18.06 -19.62 -23.39
C SER A 8 -16.75 -19.07 -23.97
N PRO A 9 -15.57 -19.38 -23.39
CA PRO A 9 -14.30 -18.98 -23.98
C PRO A 9 -14.18 -19.61 -25.37
N LYS A 10 -13.88 -18.79 -26.39
CA LYS A 10 -13.69 -19.24 -27.78
C LYS A 10 -12.59 -20.30 -27.83
N ARG A 11 -13.00 -21.57 -27.92
CA ARG A 11 -12.11 -22.73 -28.09
C ARG A 11 -11.72 -22.81 -29.57
N GLY A 12 -10.44 -22.65 -29.86
CA GLY A 12 -9.85 -22.84 -31.18
C GLY A 12 -9.11 -24.17 -31.27
N LEU A 13 -8.79 -24.61 -32.49
CA LEU A 13 -7.86 -25.70 -32.75
C LEU A 13 -6.59 -25.10 -33.34
N PHE A 14 -5.42 -25.42 -32.78
CA PHE A 14 -4.12 -25.08 -33.33
C PHE A 14 -3.29 -26.35 -33.47
N ALA A 15 -2.83 -26.65 -34.68
CA ALA A 15 -2.05 -27.86 -34.99
C ALA A 15 -2.68 -29.17 -34.45
N GLY A 16 -4.01 -29.32 -34.57
CA GLY A 16 -4.74 -30.49 -34.09
C GLY A 16 -4.93 -30.56 -32.57
N ARG A 17 -4.47 -29.55 -31.82
CA ARG A 17 -4.64 -29.45 -30.36
C ARG A 17 -5.69 -28.39 -30.02
N ARG A 18 -6.49 -28.64 -28.98
CA ARG A 18 -7.44 -27.65 -28.45
C ARG A 18 -6.66 -26.52 -27.79
N VAL A 19 -6.95 -25.29 -28.18
CA VAL A 19 -6.33 -24.09 -27.62
C VAL A 19 -7.43 -23.15 -27.14
N THR A 20 -7.28 -22.64 -25.93
CA THR A 20 -8.11 -21.58 -25.37
C THR A 20 -7.29 -20.30 -25.33
N VAL A 21 -7.86 -19.20 -25.82
CA VAL A 21 -7.24 -17.90 -25.63
C VAL A 21 -7.45 -17.50 -24.18
N VAL A 22 -6.37 -17.53 -23.40
CA VAL A 22 -6.39 -16.97 -22.04
C VAL A 22 -6.01 -15.51 -22.15
N GLN A 23 -6.86 -14.62 -21.65
CA GLN A 23 -6.57 -13.19 -21.62
C GLN A 23 -5.28 -12.94 -20.82
N PRO A 24 -4.30 -12.19 -21.36
CA PRO A 24 -3.00 -11.97 -20.72
C PRO A 24 -3.14 -11.31 -19.34
N GLU A 25 -4.19 -10.51 -19.15
CA GLU A 25 -4.56 -9.87 -17.88
C GLU A 25 -4.87 -10.87 -16.76
N ARG A 26 -5.17 -12.14 -17.06
CA ARG A 26 -5.49 -13.16 -16.05
C ARG A 26 -4.30 -14.01 -15.62
N LEU A 27 -3.16 -13.90 -16.33
CA LEU A 27 -2.00 -14.78 -16.15
C LEU A 27 -0.68 -14.01 -15.97
N SER A 28 -0.71 -12.69 -15.73
CA SER A 28 0.53 -11.98 -15.45
C SER A 28 1.19 -12.56 -14.19
N LEU A 29 2.47 -12.95 -14.31
CA LEU A 29 3.23 -13.60 -13.24
C LEU A 29 3.21 -12.74 -11.96
N GLU A 30 3.32 -11.42 -12.12
CA GLU A 30 3.31 -10.46 -11.01
C GLU A 30 1.98 -10.49 -10.25
N GLN A 31 0.83 -10.53 -10.94
CA GLN A 31 -0.48 -10.60 -10.28
C GLN A 31 -0.78 -11.98 -9.70
N LEU A 32 -0.22 -13.05 -10.27
CA LEU A 32 -0.36 -14.41 -9.77
C LEU A 32 0.49 -14.67 -8.53
N VAL A 33 1.68 -14.07 -8.43
CA VAL A 33 2.59 -14.24 -7.29
C VAL A 33 2.39 -13.13 -6.24
N GLY A 34 1.66 -12.06 -6.58
CA GLY A 34 1.45 -10.91 -5.71
C GLY A 34 2.71 -10.08 -5.50
N GLN A 35 3.65 -10.12 -6.44
CA GLN A 35 4.88 -9.34 -6.37
C GLN A 35 4.62 -7.92 -6.86
N GLN A 36 5.09 -6.94 -6.11
CA GLN A 36 5.16 -5.56 -6.57
C GLN A 36 6.28 -5.46 -7.60
N SER A 37 5.90 -5.25 -8.87
CA SER A 37 6.86 -4.99 -9.93
C SER A 37 7.65 -3.73 -9.63
N VAL A 38 8.92 -3.66 -10.05
CA VAL A 38 9.67 -2.39 -10.05
C VAL A 38 8.95 -1.32 -10.90
N LEU A 39 8.12 -1.78 -11.85
CA LEU A 39 7.25 -0.92 -12.65
C LEU A 39 6.19 -0.20 -11.84
N CYS A 40 5.81 -0.67 -10.64
CA CYS A 40 4.82 0.03 -9.81
C CYS A 40 5.24 1.47 -9.48
N TYR A 41 6.54 1.70 -9.30
CA TYR A 41 7.09 3.03 -9.07
C TYR A 41 7.05 3.92 -10.31
N GLN A 42 7.09 3.33 -11.51
CA GLN A 42 6.91 4.05 -12.77
C GLN A 42 5.44 4.33 -13.05
N ASP A 43 4.58 3.33 -12.86
CA ASP A 43 3.13 3.42 -13.08
C ASP A 43 2.49 4.44 -12.13
N ALA A 44 2.95 4.51 -10.88
CA ALA A 44 2.54 5.52 -9.91
C ALA A 44 3.20 6.89 -10.12
N GLY A 45 4.10 7.04 -11.10
CA GLY A 45 4.78 8.31 -11.38
C GLY A 45 5.82 8.73 -10.33
N VAL A 46 6.19 7.85 -9.41
CA VAL A 46 7.21 8.13 -8.37
C VAL A 46 8.60 8.22 -8.96
N LEU A 47 8.96 7.28 -9.84
CA LEU A 47 10.21 7.26 -10.58
C LEU A 47 9.94 7.26 -12.08
N THR A 48 10.48 8.25 -12.77
CA THR A 48 10.47 8.23 -14.24
C THR A 48 11.38 7.10 -14.77
N ALA A 49 11.11 6.63 -15.99
CA ALA A 49 11.97 5.65 -16.67
C ALA A 49 13.44 6.13 -16.76
N GLN A 50 13.67 7.44 -16.93
CA GLN A 50 15.01 8.01 -16.96
C GLN A 50 15.71 7.93 -15.60
N GLN A 51 15.01 8.25 -14.51
CA GLN A 51 15.55 8.14 -13.16
C GLN A 51 15.87 6.69 -12.80
N LEU A 52 14.97 5.75 -13.12
CA LEU A 52 15.22 4.34 -12.84
C LEU A 52 16.44 3.82 -13.62
N ASN A 53 16.55 4.16 -14.90
CA ASN A 53 17.70 3.78 -15.73
C ASN A 53 19.01 4.35 -15.17
N LEU A 54 18.99 5.59 -14.64
CA LEU A 54 20.16 6.17 -13.98
C LEU A 54 20.53 5.41 -12.71
N LEU A 55 19.55 5.12 -11.85
CA LEU A 55 19.77 4.37 -10.61
C LEU A 55 20.34 2.96 -10.89
N GLN A 56 19.81 2.26 -11.89
CA GLN A 56 20.29 0.94 -12.32
C GLN A 56 21.74 0.96 -12.84
N ARG A 57 22.18 2.08 -13.42
CA ARG A 57 23.56 2.23 -13.92
C ARG A 57 24.55 2.62 -12.84
N VAL A 58 24.12 3.41 -11.86
CA VAL A 58 25.01 4.00 -10.86
C VAL A 58 25.07 3.18 -9.57
N LEU A 59 23.95 2.59 -9.15
CA LEU A 59 23.89 1.82 -7.92
C LEU A 59 24.18 0.33 -8.18
N PRO A 60 25.02 -0.31 -7.34
CA PRO A 60 25.10 -1.76 -7.29
C PRO A 60 23.71 -2.38 -7.05
N ARG A 61 23.48 -3.56 -7.62
CA ARG A 61 22.19 -4.26 -7.55
C ARG A 61 21.63 -4.36 -6.12
N THR A 62 22.46 -4.74 -5.15
CA THR A 62 22.05 -4.86 -3.74
C THR A 62 21.58 -3.54 -3.13
N ARG A 63 22.21 -2.42 -3.50
CA ARG A 63 21.81 -1.08 -3.05
C ARG A 63 20.52 -0.63 -3.72
N LEU A 64 20.35 -0.94 -5.01
CA LEU A 64 19.10 -0.66 -5.71
C LEU A 64 17.93 -1.44 -5.10
N GLU A 65 18.11 -2.74 -4.82
CA GLU A 65 17.11 -3.57 -4.16
C GLU A 65 16.78 -3.03 -2.76
N GLY A 66 17.79 -2.61 -1.99
CA GLY A 66 17.60 -1.96 -0.69
C GLY A 66 16.83 -0.63 -0.78
N LEU A 67 17.07 0.19 -1.80
CA LEU A 67 16.30 1.42 -2.05
C LEU A 67 14.84 1.11 -2.40
N LEU A 68 14.61 0.13 -3.28
CA LEU A 68 13.26 -0.26 -3.71
C LEU A 68 12.46 -0.93 -2.59
N ALA A 69 13.13 -1.53 -1.60
CA ALA A 69 12.53 -2.07 -0.39
C ALA A 69 12.44 -1.04 0.75
N SER A 70 12.93 0.18 0.55
CA SER A 70 13.00 1.18 1.62
C SER A 70 11.63 1.71 2.03
N VAL A 71 11.44 1.91 3.33
CA VAL A 71 10.25 2.57 3.87
C VAL A 71 10.10 3.99 3.29
N TRP A 72 11.20 4.70 3.05
CA TRP A 72 11.18 6.04 2.44
C TRP A 72 10.54 6.04 1.05
N LEU A 73 10.97 5.15 0.15
CA LEU A 73 10.43 5.10 -1.20
C LEU A 73 9.02 4.49 -1.23
N GLN A 74 8.74 3.50 -0.36
CA GLN A 74 7.41 2.91 -0.23
C GLN A 74 6.36 3.94 0.23
N ARG A 75 6.68 4.79 1.22
CA ARG A 75 5.78 5.87 1.65
C ARG A 75 5.44 6.84 0.51
N ARG A 76 6.42 7.14 -0.34
CA ARG A 76 6.21 7.97 -1.55
C ARG A 76 5.36 7.27 -2.61
N LEU A 77 5.47 5.95 -2.73
CA LEU A 77 4.61 5.13 -3.59
C LEU A 77 3.14 5.20 -3.19
N GLU A 78 2.84 5.11 -1.90
CA GLU A 78 1.46 5.19 -1.38
C GLU A 78 0.73 6.49 -1.76
N VAL A 79 1.50 7.57 -2.00
CA VAL A 79 0.96 8.92 -2.24
C VAL A 79 1.31 9.45 -3.63
N ALA A 80 1.85 8.60 -4.52
CA ALA A 80 2.29 8.96 -5.86
C ALA A 80 3.24 10.19 -5.89
N MET A 81 4.11 10.34 -4.89
CA MET A 81 5.01 11.48 -4.80
C MET A 81 6.26 11.26 -5.64
N ALA A 82 6.40 12.05 -6.70
CA ALA A 82 7.56 12.02 -7.58
C ALA A 82 8.87 12.29 -6.83
N VAL A 83 9.89 11.49 -7.13
CA VAL A 83 11.27 11.71 -6.69
C VAL A 83 11.83 12.92 -7.43
N SER A 84 12.17 13.98 -6.70
CA SER A 84 12.71 15.19 -7.31
C SER A 84 14.18 15.03 -7.69
N ARG A 85 14.72 16.02 -8.43
CA ARG A 85 16.16 16.08 -8.71
C ARG A 85 16.99 16.16 -7.42
N GLN A 86 16.50 16.84 -6.39
CA GLN A 86 17.20 16.93 -5.11
C GLN A 86 17.21 15.59 -4.40
N ASP A 87 16.10 14.86 -4.43
CA ASP A 87 15.98 13.53 -3.85
C ASP A 87 16.94 12.56 -4.55
N MET A 88 17.01 12.58 -5.88
CA MET A 88 18.00 11.82 -6.66
C MET A 88 19.44 12.11 -6.21
N GLN A 89 19.79 13.37 -5.98
CA GLN A 89 21.12 13.73 -5.50
C GLN A 89 21.37 13.20 -4.08
N ARG A 90 20.38 13.26 -3.18
CA ARG A 90 20.49 12.69 -1.83
C ARG A 90 20.68 11.18 -1.88
N ILE A 91 19.88 10.46 -2.66
CA ILE A 91 20.02 9.02 -2.87
C ILE A 91 21.45 8.67 -3.29
N LEU A 92 21.97 9.33 -4.32
CA LEU A 92 23.30 9.03 -4.85
C LEU A 92 24.41 9.39 -3.85
N ARG A 93 24.29 10.51 -3.12
CA ARG A 93 25.27 10.91 -2.09
C ARG A 93 25.26 9.95 -0.89
N SER A 94 24.08 9.62 -0.37
CA SER A 94 23.94 8.69 0.75
C SER A 94 24.45 7.31 0.38
N ALA A 95 24.12 6.82 -0.83
CA ALA A 95 24.68 5.57 -1.32
C ALA A 95 26.21 5.66 -1.44
N ALA A 96 26.79 6.72 -1.99
CA ALA A 96 28.23 6.84 -2.16
C ALA A 96 29.00 6.92 -0.84
N ASN A 97 28.46 7.60 0.17
CA ASN A 97 29.16 7.93 1.41
C ASN A 97 29.03 6.88 2.52
N ALA A 98 28.19 5.87 2.34
CA ALA A 98 27.99 4.84 3.36
C ALA A 98 28.97 3.67 3.21
N GLU A 99 29.70 3.39 4.28
CA GLU A 99 30.29 2.07 4.53
C GLU A 99 29.15 1.06 4.85
N GLU A 100 29.41 -0.24 4.77
CA GLU A 100 28.40 -1.31 4.82
C GLU A 100 27.33 -1.10 5.93
N GLY A 101 26.08 -0.82 5.54
CA GLY A 101 24.92 -0.74 6.43
C GLY A 101 24.08 0.54 6.34
N SER A 102 22.77 0.36 6.11
CA SER A 102 21.64 1.31 6.20
C SER A 102 21.77 2.76 5.72
N TRP A 103 22.46 3.00 4.61
CA TRP A 103 22.46 4.32 3.94
C TRP A 103 21.07 4.87 3.62
N VAL A 104 20.09 3.98 3.52
CA VAL A 104 18.67 4.28 3.26
C VAL A 104 18.01 4.99 4.46
N GLU A 105 18.45 4.72 5.70
CA GLU A 105 17.95 5.42 6.90
C GLU A 105 18.33 6.91 6.92
N GLN A 106 19.29 7.32 6.09
CA GLN A 106 19.64 8.73 5.91
C GLN A 106 18.65 9.48 5.01
N LEU A 107 17.72 8.76 4.38
CA LEU A 107 16.70 9.35 3.52
C LEU A 107 15.48 9.78 4.36
N GLY A 108 15.01 11.00 4.09
CA GLY A 108 13.84 11.58 4.73
C GLY A 108 13.35 12.78 3.94
N ASP A 109 12.11 13.17 4.22
CA ASP A 109 11.41 14.21 3.48
C ASP A 109 11.20 15.48 4.30
N VAL A 110 11.24 16.62 3.62
CA VAL A 110 10.95 17.92 4.22
C VAL A 110 9.52 18.29 3.82
N ILE A 111 8.59 18.22 4.77
CA ILE A 111 7.16 18.15 4.53
C ILE A 111 6.49 19.42 5.08
N ASN A 112 5.84 20.17 4.21
CA ASN A 112 5.04 21.34 4.59
C ASN A 112 3.64 20.90 5.04
N LEU A 113 3.38 20.90 6.33
CA LEU A 113 2.07 20.53 6.88
C LEU A 113 1.00 21.60 6.67
N ALA A 114 1.35 22.80 6.18
CA ALA A 114 0.37 23.77 5.71
C ALA A 114 -0.31 23.33 4.41
N GLU A 115 0.33 22.46 3.64
CA GLU A 115 -0.27 21.86 2.44
C GLU A 115 -1.17 20.70 2.86
N ARG A 116 -2.47 20.90 2.66
CA ARG A 116 -3.49 19.95 3.10
C ARG A 116 -3.22 18.51 2.62
N PRO A 117 -2.90 18.25 1.34
CA PRO A 117 -2.62 16.88 0.91
C PRO A 117 -1.44 16.26 1.66
N LEU A 118 -0.39 17.03 1.90
CA LEU A 118 0.78 16.53 2.63
C LEU A 118 0.44 16.22 4.09
N LEU A 119 -0.34 17.06 4.76
CA LEU A 119 -0.80 16.80 6.12
C LEU A 119 -1.62 15.49 6.21
N TRP A 120 -2.54 15.30 5.27
CA TRP A 120 -3.38 14.11 5.26
C TRP A 120 -2.57 12.85 5.01
N HIS A 121 -1.70 12.88 3.99
CA HIS A 121 -0.94 11.72 3.57
C HIS A 121 0.23 11.35 4.47
N TRP A 122 0.97 12.33 4.98
CA TRP A 122 2.16 12.06 5.81
C TRP A 122 1.85 11.90 7.29
N VAL A 123 0.69 12.38 7.74
CA VAL A 123 0.37 12.44 9.16
C VAL A 123 -0.96 11.77 9.44
N LEU A 124 -2.08 12.27 8.92
CA LEU A 124 -3.41 11.84 9.38
C LEU A 124 -3.77 10.40 8.97
N TYR A 125 -3.52 9.98 7.73
CA TYR A 125 -3.78 8.59 7.31
C TYR A 125 -2.87 7.58 8.02
N PRO A 126 -1.53 7.79 8.10
CA PRO A 126 -0.67 6.92 8.89
C PRO A 126 -1.08 6.88 10.37
N LEU A 127 -1.42 8.03 10.96
CA LEU A 127 -1.90 8.12 12.34
C LEU A 127 -3.16 7.29 12.56
N HIS A 128 -4.15 7.41 11.68
CA HIS A 128 -5.37 6.62 11.76
C HIS A 128 -5.08 5.13 11.64
N ARG A 129 -4.25 4.70 10.68
CA ARG A 129 -3.86 3.29 10.52
C ARG A 129 -3.16 2.75 11.76
N TRP A 130 -2.25 3.53 12.35
CA TRP A 130 -1.59 3.19 13.61
C TRP A 130 -2.59 3.08 14.75
N TRP A 131 -3.50 4.05 14.87
CA TRP A 131 -4.52 4.06 15.91
C TRP A 131 -5.46 2.85 15.78
N VAL A 132 -5.89 2.49 14.57
CA VAL A 132 -6.67 1.26 14.32
C VAL A 132 -5.90 0.02 14.79
N CYS A 133 -4.61 -0.09 14.46
CA CYS A 133 -3.79 -1.23 14.91
C CYS A 133 -3.53 -1.20 16.42
N HIS A 134 -3.56 -0.03 17.06
CA HIS A 134 -3.47 0.10 18.50
C HIS A 134 -4.75 -0.42 19.19
N GLN A 135 -5.91 -0.11 18.62
CA GLN A 135 -7.21 -0.57 19.13
C GLN A 135 -7.50 -2.04 18.81
N GLU A 136 -7.04 -2.53 17.65
CA GLU A 136 -7.18 -3.92 17.22
C GLU A 136 -5.86 -4.43 16.59
N PRO A 137 -4.96 -5.03 17.38
CA PRO A 137 -3.65 -5.49 16.92
C PRO A 137 -3.71 -6.50 15.75
N LEU A 138 -4.80 -7.27 15.65
CA LEU A 138 -4.98 -8.28 14.60
C LEU A 138 -5.43 -7.69 13.26
N HIS A 139 -5.86 -6.42 13.22
CA HIS A 139 -6.41 -5.79 12.02
C HIS A 139 -5.45 -5.81 10.82
N SER A 140 -4.16 -5.56 11.08
CA SER A 140 -3.11 -5.63 10.05
C SER A 140 -2.92 -7.04 9.49
N GLY A 141 -3.02 -8.05 10.37
CA GLY A 141 -2.99 -9.46 10.01
C GLY A 141 -4.17 -9.86 9.11
N TRP A 142 -5.39 -9.45 9.48
CA TRP A 142 -6.59 -9.72 8.67
C TRP A 142 -6.50 -9.10 7.27
N THR A 143 -6.03 -7.85 7.20
CA THR A 143 -5.86 -7.15 5.91
C THR A 143 -4.85 -7.87 5.01
N THR A 144 -3.73 -8.32 5.60
CA THR A 144 -2.70 -9.08 4.89
C THR A 144 -3.21 -10.44 4.45
N GLU A 145 -3.93 -11.15 5.34
CA GLU A 145 -4.52 -12.45 5.04
C GLU A 145 -5.56 -12.35 3.92
N LEU A 146 -6.45 -11.35 3.93
CA LEU A 146 -7.39 -11.10 2.85
C LEU A 146 -6.68 -10.89 1.50
N ALA A 147 -5.60 -10.10 1.47
CA ALA A 147 -4.81 -9.92 0.25
C ALA A 147 -4.19 -11.25 -0.24
N GLN A 148 -3.69 -12.09 0.67
CA GLN A 148 -3.15 -13.41 0.35
C GLN A 148 -4.24 -14.37 -0.16
N LEU A 149 -5.43 -14.38 0.45
CA LEU A 149 -6.57 -15.18 -0.01
C LEU A 149 -6.98 -14.82 -1.44
N GLN A 150 -6.93 -13.53 -1.80
CA GLN A 150 -7.19 -13.07 -3.16
C GLN A 150 -6.12 -13.57 -4.15
N ILE A 151 -4.85 -13.58 -3.76
CA ILE A 151 -3.76 -14.16 -4.57
C ILE A 151 -3.99 -15.66 -4.76
N MET A 152 -4.24 -16.40 -3.67
CA MET A 152 -4.50 -17.85 -3.72
C MET A 152 -5.71 -18.18 -4.61
N ARG A 153 -6.79 -17.38 -4.55
CA ARG A 153 -7.96 -17.54 -5.41
C ARG A 153 -7.61 -17.37 -6.88
N ARG A 154 -6.82 -16.35 -7.24
CA ARG A 154 -6.36 -16.14 -8.63
C ARG A 154 -5.53 -17.33 -9.12
N GLN A 155 -4.63 -17.84 -8.28
CA GLN A 155 -3.81 -19.02 -8.60
C GLN A 155 -4.68 -20.27 -8.82
N LEU A 156 -5.65 -20.54 -7.94
CA LEU A 156 -6.56 -21.68 -8.09
C LEU A 156 -7.44 -21.57 -9.33
N ASN A 157 -7.94 -20.36 -9.65
CA ASN A 157 -8.68 -20.13 -10.88
C ASN A 157 -7.82 -20.36 -12.13
N ALA A 158 -6.55 -19.93 -12.12
CA ALA A 158 -5.61 -20.20 -13.19
C ALA A 158 -5.33 -21.70 -13.34
N GLN A 159 -5.17 -22.42 -12.22
CA GLN A 159 -5.04 -23.89 -12.21
C GLN A 159 -6.29 -24.57 -12.77
N ALA A 160 -7.49 -24.13 -12.39
CA ALA A 160 -8.74 -24.68 -12.92
C ALA A 160 -8.82 -24.55 -14.44
N VAL A 161 -8.51 -23.36 -14.97
CA VAL A 161 -8.48 -23.11 -16.43
C VAL A 161 -7.42 -23.99 -17.10
N PHE A 162 -6.24 -24.13 -16.51
CA PHE A 162 -5.19 -25.00 -17.04
C PHE A 162 -5.66 -26.45 -17.13
N TRP A 163 -6.19 -27.01 -16.05
CA TRP A 163 -6.61 -28.42 -16.02
C TRP A 163 -7.76 -28.72 -16.97
N GLN A 164 -8.67 -27.77 -17.22
CA GLN A 164 -9.71 -27.91 -18.26
C GLN A 164 -9.16 -28.03 -19.69
N THR A 165 -7.90 -27.67 -19.93
CA THR A 165 -7.26 -27.72 -21.26
C THR A 165 -6.40 -28.96 -21.47
N VAL A 166 -6.07 -29.69 -20.40
CA VAL A 166 -5.25 -30.91 -20.45
C VAL A 166 -6.13 -32.09 -20.84
N VAL A 167 -5.63 -32.96 -21.73
CA VAL A 167 -6.41 -34.08 -22.30
C VAL A 167 -6.50 -35.27 -21.33
N ASP A 168 -5.46 -35.50 -20.52
CA ASP A 168 -5.37 -36.60 -19.56
C ASP A 168 -5.29 -36.07 -18.12
N VAL A 169 -6.41 -35.53 -17.61
CA VAL A 169 -6.49 -35.00 -16.24
C VAL A 169 -6.65 -36.15 -15.24
N GLN A 170 -5.86 -36.16 -14.17
CA GLN A 170 -6.11 -37.07 -13.06
C GLN A 170 -7.50 -36.82 -12.46
N SER A 171 -8.27 -37.89 -12.27
CA SER A 171 -9.59 -37.80 -11.64
C SER A 171 -9.51 -37.12 -10.26
N GLY A 172 -10.35 -36.11 -10.02
CA GLY A 172 -10.47 -35.46 -8.72
C GLY A 172 -9.66 -34.17 -8.52
N ILE A 173 -8.89 -33.73 -9.52
CA ILE A 173 -8.22 -32.41 -9.45
C ILE A 173 -9.25 -31.27 -9.38
N GLU A 174 -10.30 -31.33 -10.21
CA GLU A 174 -11.35 -30.30 -10.23
C GLU A 174 -12.07 -30.21 -8.87
N SER A 175 -12.48 -31.34 -8.30
CA SER A 175 -13.14 -31.35 -6.98
C SER A 175 -12.23 -30.88 -5.84
N LYS A 176 -10.92 -31.13 -5.93
CA LYS A 176 -9.93 -30.62 -4.98
C LYS A 176 -9.81 -29.09 -5.08
N ILE A 177 -9.77 -28.55 -6.29
CA ILE A 177 -9.73 -27.09 -6.50
C ILE A 177 -11.02 -26.44 -5.98
N ASP A 178 -12.19 -27.03 -6.26
CA ASP A 178 -13.47 -26.53 -5.77
C ASP A 178 -13.54 -26.52 -4.23
N ALA A 179 -13.06 -27.60 -3.58
CA ALA A 179 -13.00 -27.68 -2.13
C ALA A 179 -12.07 -26.60 -1.54
N GLN A 180 -10.92 -26.34 -2.17
CA GLN A 180 -10.00 -25.28 -1.75
C GLN A 180 -10.62 -23.89 -1.94
N LEU A 181 -11.28 -23.62 -3.07
CA LEU A 181 -11.99 -22.36 -3.31
C LEU A 181 -13.12 -22.11 -2.28
N ALA A 182 -13.85 -23.16 -1.91
CA ALA A 182 -14.86 -23.08 -0.86
C ALA A 182 -14.25 -22.75 0.52
N GLN A 183 -13.11 -23.36 0.87
CA GLN A 183 -12.38 -23.05 2.09
C GLN A 183 -11.90 -21.59 2.13
N LEU A 184 -11.32 -21.09 1.02
CA LEU A 184 -10.89 -19.68 0.92
C LEU A 184 -12.08 -18.73 1.05
N THR A 185 -13.22 -19.05 0.43
CA THR A 185 -14.42 -18.21 0.49
C THR A 185 -14.97 -18.13 1.92
N ARG A 186 -14.99 -19.25 2.64
CA ARG A 186 -15.41 -19.27 4.05
C ARG A 186 -14.48 -18.41 4.92
N ARG A 187 -13.16 -18.56 4.75
CA ARG A 187 -12.19 -17.79 5.52
C ARG A 187 -12.27 -16.29 5.23
N GLU A 188 -12.47 -15.92 3.98
CA GLU A 188 -12.69 -14.53 3.58
C GLU A 188 -13.94 -13.94 4.27
N GLN A 189 -15.05 -14.67 4.30
CA GLN A 189 -16.26 -14.24 4.99
C GLN A 189 -16.04 -14.03 6.49
N GLU A 190 -15.31 -14.94 7.15
CA GLU A 190 -14.95 -14.81 8.56
C GLU A 190 -14.12 -13.54 8.82
N LEU A 191 -13.11 -13.26 7.99
CA LEU A 191 -12.29 -12.06 8.11
C LEU A 191 -13.07 -10.77 7.86
N LEU A 192 -13.96 -10.75 6.87
CA LEU A 192 -14.81 -9.60 6.58
C LEU A 192 -15.78 -9.31 7.74
N GLN A 193 -16.30 -10.35 8.40
CA GLN A 193 -17.13 -10.17 9.60
C GLN A 193 -16.34 -9.56 10.76
N LEU A 194 -15.13 -10.07 11.02
CA LEU A 194 -14.24 -9.51 12.05
C LEU A 194 -13.88 -8.04 11.76
N GLN A 195 -13.61 -7.70 10.49
CA GLN A 195 -13.36 -6.32 10.08
C GLN A 195 -14.59 -5.42 10.28
N ALA A 196 -15.79 -5.88 9.93
CA ALA A 196 -17.02 -5.10 10.12
C ALA A 196 -17.35 -4.86 11.61
N GLU A 197 -17.14 -5.86 12.45
CA GLU A 197 -17.29 -5.72 13.91
C GLU A 197 -16.26 -4.73 14.49
N CYS A 198 -15.01 -4.82 14.04
CA CYS A 198 -13.94 -3.90 14.41
C CYS A 198 -14.29 -2.46 13.97
N GLU A 199 -14.68 -2.27 12.72
CA GLU A 199 -15.08 -0.98 12.16
C GLU A 199 -16.22 -0.35 12.95
N THR A 200 -17.24 -1.12 13.34
CA THR A 200 -18.33 -0.65 14.19
C THR A 200 -17.82 -0.07 15.52
N ARG A 201 -16.85 -0.72 16.17
CA ARG A 201 -16.24 -0.20 17.42
C ARG A 201 -15.41 1.06 17.16
N LEU A 202 -14.66 1.09 16.06
CA LEU A 202 -13.84 2.25 15.68
C LEU A 202 -14.70 3.48 15.35
N HIS A 203 -15.84 3.29 14.68
CA HIS A 203 -16.84 4.34 14.43
C HIS A 203 -17.35 4.96 15.73
N LEU A 204 -17.55 4.18 16.79
CA LEU A 204 -17.96 4.68 18.09
C LEU A 204 -16.83 5.42 18.81
N ALA A 205 -15.58 4.94 18.64
CA ALA A 205 -14.42 5.52 19.29
C ALA A 205 -13.93 6.83 18.64
N TRP A 206 -14.11 7.00 17.33
CA TRP A 206 -13.78 8.25 16.63
C TRP A 206 -14.83 8.63 15.55
N PRO A 207 -16.04 9.03 15.94
CA PRO A 207 -17.14 9.27 15.00
C PRO A 207 -16.82 10.29 13.91
N ALA A 208 -16.09 11.35 14.28
CA ALA A 208 -15.74 12.44 13.39
C ALA A 208 -14.83 12.00 12.23
N TRP A 209 -13.96 11.00 12.43
CA TRP A 209 -13.14 10.44 11.36
C TRP A 209 -14.00 9.73 10.30
N TYR A 210 -14.94 8.91 10.75
CA TYR A 210 -15.76 8.04 9.92
C TYR A 210 -17.00 8.72 9.33
N ALA A 211 -17.43 9.85 9.88
CA ALA A 211 -18.49 10.68 9.30
C ALA A 211 -18.05 11.42 8.02
N ARG A 212 -16.77 11.32 7.63
CA ARG A 212 -16.23 12.03 6.47
C ARG A 212 -16.63 11.35 5.17
N HIS A 213 -17.23 12.14 4.27
CA HIS A 213 -17.80 11.58 3.06
C HIS A 213 -16.84 11.38 1.89
N THR A 214 -15.65 12.04 1.83
CA THR A 214 -14.52 11.67 0.93
C THR A 214 -13.39 12.71 0.85
N THR A 215 -13.52 13.91 1.43
CA THR A 215 -12.53 14.98 1.23
C THR A 215 -11.54 15.12 2.38
N GLU A 216 -10.30 15.44 2.07
CA GLU A 216 -9.32 16.05 2.97
C GLU A 216 -9.96 17.27 3.67
N GLY A 217 -10.48 17.04 4.87
CA GLY A 217 -11.22 18.01 5.65
C GLY A 217 -10.29 18.94 6.43
N GLU A 218 -10.90 19.90 7.13
CA GLU A 218 -10.18 20.71 8.11
C GLU A 218 -9.95 19.90 9.38
N LEU A 219 -8.85 20.16 10.08
CA LEU A 219 -8.50 19.46 11.32
C LEU A 219 -9.64 19.55 12.35
N GLN A 220 -10.32 20.70 12.45
CA GLN A 220 -11.41 20.91 13.40
C GLN A 220 -12.59 19.95 13.19
N THR A 221 -12.81 19.47 11.95
CA THR A 221 -13.88 18.52 11.63
C THR A 221 -13.63 17.12 12.17
N LEU A 222 -12.42 16.84 12.65
CA LEU A 222 -12.04 15.54 13.24
C LEU A 222 -12.23 15.51 14.76
N MET A 223 -12.66 16.62 15.36
CA MET A 223 -12.96 16.70 16.79
C MET A 223 -14.34 16.10 17.10
N PRO A 224 -14.51 15.46 18.27
CA PRO A 224 -13.47 15.15 19.26
C PRO A 224 -12.55 14.01 18.78
N VAL A 225 -11.26 14.10 19.13
CA VAL A 225 -10.29 13.04 18.86
C VAL A 225 -10.16 12.08 20.05
N PRO A 226 -9.76 10.82 19.83
CA PRO A 226 -9.45 9.88 20.91
C PRO A 226 -8.43 10.44 21.91
N LEU A 227 -8.62 10.13 23.20
CA LEU A 227 -7.79 10.64 24.31
C LEU A 227 -6.28 10.43 24.08
N GLU A 228 -5.90 9.28 23.54
CA GLU A 228 -4.51 8.91 23.25
C GLU A 228 -3.84 9.84 22.22
N LEU A 229 -4.64 10.52 21.39
CA LEU A 229 -4.20 11.43 20.35
C LEU A 229 -4.18 12.90 20.80
N GLU A 230 -4.71 13.26 21.98
CA GLU A 230 -4.83 14.66 22.43
C GLU A 230 -3.49 15.41 22.42
N LYS A 231 -2.44 14.80 22.98
CA LYS A 231 -1.10 15.41 23.00
C LYS A 231 -0.59 15.69 21.59
N PHE A 232 -0.77 14.74 20.68
CA PHE A 232 -0.39 14.90 19.28
C PHE A 232 -1.22 16.02 18.62
N TRP A 233 -2.53 16.05 18.88
CA TRP A 233 -3.45 17.03 18.30
C TRP A 233 -3.10 18.45 18.72
N HIS A 234 -2.80 18.67 20.00
CA HIS A 234 -2.37 19.97 20.50
C HIS A 234 -1.07 20.46 19.86
N LEU A 235 -0.10 19.58 19.63
CA LEU A 235 1.14 19.92 18.92
C LEU A 235 0.86 20.31 17.47
N LEU A 236 -0.04 19.58 16.81
CA LEU A 236 -0.43 19.84 15.43
C LEU A 236 -1.17 21.17 15.27
N GLU A 237 -2.09 21.49 16.19
CA GLU A 237 -2.83 22.76 16.22
C GLU A 237 -1.95 23.96 16.57
N ALA A 238 -0.89 23.77 17.36
CA ALA A 238 0.06 24.82 17.73
C ALA A 238 1.05 25.15 16.60
N LEU A 239 1.34 24.20 15.69
CA LEU A 239 2.36 24.31 14.65
C LEU A 239 2.25 25.58 13.76
N PRO A 240 1.06 26.07 13.35
CA PRO A 240 0.94 27.29 12.55
C PRO A 240 1.43 28.56 13.27
N VAL A 241 1.42 28.55 14.60
CA VAL A 241 1.76 29.72 15.44
C VAL A 241 3.14 29.55 16.09
N GLN A 242 3.54 28.30 16.37
CA GLN A 242 4.74 27.96 17.10
C GLN A 242 5.56 26.93 16.31
N SER A 243 6.57 27.38 15.58
CA SER A 243 7.46 26.49 14.81
C SER A 243 8.22 25.49 15.69
N THR A 244 8.41 25.81 16.97
CA THR A 244 9.02 24.92 17.97
C THR A 244 8.17 23.68 18.25
N ALA A 245 6.89 23.64 17.87
CA ALA A 245 6.06 22.44 17.98
C ALA A 245 6.43 21.35 16.97
N ALA A 246 7.20 21.67 15.92
CA ALA A 246 7.58 20.72 14.87
C ALA A 246 8.42 19.55 15.38
N GLU A 247 9.39 19.82 16.26
CA GLU A 247 10.29 18.82 16.83
C GLU A 247 9.56 17.82 17.75
N PRO A 248 8.78 18.25 18.76
CA PRO A 248 8.01 17.30 19.57
C PRO A 248 6.92 16.57 18.77
N LEU A 249 6.35 17.19 17.73
CA LEU A 249 5.43 16.53 16.80
C LEU A 249 6.14 15.40 16.03
N HIS A 250 7.32 15.69 15.47
CA HIS A 250 8.16 14.70 14.79
C HIS A 250 8.55 13.56 15.73
N ALA A 251 9.03 13.88 16.93
CA ALA A 251 9.42 12.87 17.92
C ALA A 251 8.25 11.93 18.27
N TRP A 252 7.05 12.49 18.49
CA TRP A 252 5.87 11.69 18.79
C TRP A 252 5.53 10.70 17.66
N LEU A 253 5.65 11.13 16.40
CA LEU A 253 5.43 10.29 15.22
C LEU A 253 6.54 9.24 15.04
N ALA A 254 7.80 9.64 15.21
CA ALA A 254 8.96 8.77 15.03
C ALA A 254 9.00 7.63 16.07
N GLU A 255 8.69 7.91 17.34
CA GLU A 255 8.54 6.91 18.41
C GLU A 255 7.53 5.80 18.08
N ARG A 256 6.57 6.10 17.21
CA ARG A 256 5.48 5.20 16.80
C ARG A 256 5.70 4.59 15.41
N GLY A 257 6.85 4.85 14.78
CA GLY A 257 7.17 4.39 13.43
C GLY A 257 6.35 5.07 12.32
N LEU A 258 5.74 6.24 12.60
CA LEU A 258 4.93 7.00 11.65
C LEU A 258 5.75 7.99 10.82
N ALA A 259 6.93 8.36 11.30
CA ALA A 259 7.88 9.22 10.63
C ALA A 259 9.27 8.60 10.61
N LEU A 260 10.06 8.89 9.58
CA LEU A 260 11.47 8.52 9.53
C LEU A 260 12.30 9.50 10.34
N SER A 261 13.44 9.04 10.85
CA SER A 261 14.34 9.87 11.67
C SER A 261 14.83 11.13 10.95
N GLN A 262 14.92 11.09 9.62
CA GLN A 262 15.37 12.21 8.80
C GLN A 262 14.22 13.05 8.22
N ASP A 263 12.96 12.70 8.48
CA ASP A 263 11.82 13.54 8.10
C ASP A 263 11.86 14.86 8.87
N ARG A 264 11.40 15.93 8.23
CA ARG A 264 11.31 17.26 8.83
C ARG A 264 9.97 17.88 8.50
N PHE A 265 9.16 18.10 9.52
CA PHE A 265 7.88 18.79 9.39
C PHE A 265 8.04 20.29 9.63
N TYR A 266 7.31 21.09 8.87
CA TYR A 266 7.23 22.53 9.08
C TYR A 266 5.87 23.06 8.63
N TRP A 267 5.59 24.33 8.94
CA TRP A 267 4.38 25.01 8.51
C TRP A 267 4.73 26.33 7.81
N LEU A 268 4.49 26.39 6.50
CA LEU A 268 4.60 27.62 5.73
C LEU A 268 3.35 27.75 4.85
N PRO A 269 2.42 28.69 5.15
CA PRO A 269 1.27 28.90 4.30
C PRO A 269 1.74 29.32 2.90
N GLN A 270 1.23 28.65 1.86
CA GLN A 270 1.45 29.14 0.50
C GLN A 270 0.78 30.51 0.36
N ALA A 271 1.53 31.49 -0.17
CA ALA A 271 0.95 32.78 -0.53
C ALA A 271 -0.17 32.52 -1.56
N ARG A 272 -1.39 32.94 -1.22
CA ARG A 272 -2.53 32.90 -2.14
C ARG A 272 -2.33 33.87 -3.30
#